data_AF-A0A4Q1TKF9-F1
#
_entry.id   AF-A0A4Q1TKF9-F1
#
_cell.length_a   1.000
_cell.length_b   1.000
_cell.length_c   1.000
_cell.angle_alpha   90.00
_cell.angle_beta   90.00
_cell.angle_gamma   90.00
#
_symmetry.space_group_name_H-M   'P 1'
#
loop_
_entity.id
_entity.type
_entity.pdbx_description
1 polymer ?
#
loop_
_entity_poly.entity_id
_entity_poly.type
_entity_poly.pdbx_seq_one_letter_code
_entity_poly.pdbx_strand_id
1 'polypeptide(L)'
;MAENLALRALISQQADTLVSELYTDDKVNARLQKWLAKVPDPGVADTYSYLLSESRDFSEELLYRILSKLVEDGALTLPDHK
;
A
#
# COMPACT_ATOMS: atom_id res chain seq x y z
N MET A 1 -21.95 0.01 -15.55
CA MET A 1 -22.04 0.93 -14.38
C MET A 1 -21.91 0.20 -13.04
N ALA A 2 -22.58 -0.93 -12.81
CA ALA A 2 -22.47 -1.71 -11.56
C ALA A 2 -21.08 -2.34 -11.30
N GLU A 3 -20.41 -2.86 -12.34
CA GLU A 3 -19.05 -3.43 -12.20
C GLU A 3 -18.01 -2.40 -11.72
N ASN A 4 -18.17 -1.14 -12.11
CA ASN A 4 -17.29 -0.06 -11.66
C ASN A 4 -17.50 0.25 -10.17
N LEU A 5 -18.72 0.05 -9.64
CA LEU A 5 -19.03 0.26 -8.23
C LEU A 5 -18.45 -0.85 -7.34
N ALA A 6 -18.54 -2.12 -7.77
CA ALA A 6 -18.00 -3.24 -7.02
C ALA A 6 -16.46 -3.17 -6.91
N LEU A 7 -15.77 -2.85 -8.00
CA LEU A 7 -14.31 -2.69 -7.97
C LEU A 7 -13.88 -1.49 -7.11
N ARG A 8 -14.58 -0.35 -7.19
CA ARG A 8 -14.33 0.80 -6.31
C ARG A 8 -14.54 0.46 -4.84
N ALA A 9 -15.58 -0.30 -4.51
CA ALA A 9 -15.85 -0.73 -3.14
C ALA A 9 -14.73 -1.65 -2.62
N LEU A 10 -14.27 -2.60 -3.44
CA LEU A 10 -13.14 -3.46 -3.10
C LEU A 10 -11.86 -2.65 -2.84
N ILE A 11 -11.53 -1.70 -3.73
CA ILE A 11 -10.37 -0.82 -3.57
C ILE A 11 -10.47 -0.04 -2.24
N SER A 12 -11.63 0.57 -1.97
CA SER A 12 -11.86 1.34 -0.74
C SER A 12 -11.70 0.46 0.50
N GLN A 13 -12.33 -0.71 0.51
CA GLN A 13 -12.27 -1.63 1.64
C GLN A 13 -10.84 -2.08 1.91
N GLN A 14 -10.09 -2.48 0.87
CA GLN A 14 -8.70 -2.91 1.03
C GLN A 14 -7.79 -1.76 1.48
N ALA A 15 -8.03 -0.53 1.00
CA ALA A 15 -7.31 0.64 1.45
C ALA A 15 -7.58 0.93 2.94
N ASP A 16 -8.84 0.92 3.37
CA ASP A 16 -9.22 1.15 4.77
C ASP A 16 -8.62 0.08 5.69
N THR A 17 -8.71 -1.19 5.30
CA THR A 17 -8.07 -2.30 6.02
C THR A 17 -6.56 -2.10 6.11
N LEU A 18 -5.89 -1.83 4.98
CA LEU A 18 -4.44 -1.60 4.94
C LEU A 18 -4.02 -0.44 5.85
N VAL A 19 -4.76 0.68 5.84
CA VAL A 19 -4.46 1.84 6.69
C VAL A 19 -4.58 1.46 8.16
N SER A 20 -5.69 0.82 8.55
CA SER A 20 -5.90 0.39 9.94
C SER A 20 -4.87 -0.65 10.42
N GLU A 21 -4.34 -1.47 9.51
CA GLU A 21 -3.37 -2.51 9.85
C GLU A 21 -1.93 -2.01 9.87
N LEU A 22 -1.53 -1.12 8.96
CA LEU A 22 -0.10 -0.80 8.75
C LEU A 22 0.23 0.70 8.79
N TYR A 23 -0.76 1.59 8.62
CA TYR A 23 -0.55 3.04 8.52
C TYR A 23 -1.28 3.82 9.61
N THR A 24 -1.46 3.21 10.79
CA THR A 24 -1.84 3.94 12.00
C THR A 24 -0.71 4.87 12.44
N ASP A 25 -1.06 5.96 13.13
CA ASP A 25 -0.11 7.01 13.52
C ASP A 25 1.13 6.48 14.25
N ASP A 26 0.96 5.49 15.13
CA ASP A 26 2.05 4.83 15.87
C ASP A 26 3.02 4.08 14.93
N LYS A 27 2.50 3.38 13.93
CA LYS A 27 3.30 2.62 12.96
C LYS A 27 4.01 3.52 11.97
N VAL A 28 3.33 4.56 11.50
CA VAL A 28 3.93 5.59 10.63
C VAL A 28 5.05 6.29 11.38
N ASN A 29 4.83 6.72 12.63
CA ASN A 29 5.86 7.35 13.44
C ASN A 29 7.03 6.39 13.70
N ALA A 30 6.77 5.12 14.00
CA ALA A 30 7.84 4.13 14.19
C ALA A 30 8.74 3.97 12.94
N ARG A 31 8.15 3.92 11.74
CA ARG A 31 8.91 3.88 10.48
C ARG A 31 9.71 5.15 10.25
N LEU A 32 9.11 6.32 10.52
CA LEU A 32 9.77 7.61 10.42
C LEU A 32 10.99 7.68 11.35
N GLN A 33 10.85 7.29 12.62
CA GLN A 33 11.96 7.28 13.57
C GLN A 33 13.07 6.31 13.14
N LYS A 34 12.71 5.14 12.62
CA LYS A 34 13.68 4.17 12.09
C LYS A 34 14.46 4.71 10.89
N TRP A 35 13.81 5.50 10.04
CA TRP A 35 14.46 6.18 8.92
C TRP A 35 15.35 7.33 9.37
N LEU A 36 14.87 8.20 10.28
CA LEU A 36 15.64 9.31 10.86
C LEU A 36 16.91 8.83 11.59
N ALA A 37 16.88 7.64 12.19
CA ALA A 37 18.07 7.05 12.80
C ALA A 37 19.20 6.76 11.79
N LYS A 38 18.88 6.61 10.50
CA LYS A 38 19.85 6.39 9.41
C LYS A 38 20.21 7.69 8.69
N VAL A 39 19.29 8.65 8.67
CA VAL A 39 19.44 9.95 8.00
C VAL A 39 19.12 11.04 9.03
N PRO A 40 20.05 11.35 9.95
CA PRO A 40 19.86 12.41 10.93
C PRO A 40 19.86 13.77 10.22
N ASP A 41 18.88 14.62 10.52
CA ASP A 41 18.66 15.94 9.90
C ASP A 41 18.46 15.88 8.36
N PRO A 42 17.39 15.22 7.89
CA PRO A 42 17.16 15.03 6.47
C PRO A 42 16.85 16.34 5.75
N GLY A 43 17.46 16.52 4.57
CA GLY A 43 17.11 17.61 3.67
C GLY A 43 15.78 17.37 2.95
N VAL A 44 15.40 18.34 2.13
CA VAL A 44 14.18 18.26 1.31
C VAL A 44 14.21 17.05 0.37
N ALA A 45 15.35 16.76 -0.25
CA ALA A 45 15.50 15.63 -1.17
C ALA A 45 15.37 14.27 -0.46
N ASP A 46 15.93 14.14 0.74
CA ASP A 46 15.82 12.93 1.56
C ASP A 46 14.38 12.68 1.97
N THR A 47 13.69 13.73 2.42
CA THR A 47 12.28 13.67 2.81
C THR A 47 11.39 13.28 1.62
N TYR A 48 11.62 13.86 0.44
CA TYR A 48 10.88 13.49 -0.76
C TYR A 48 11.09 12.03 -1.14
N SER A 49 12.34 11.55 -1.06
CA SER A 49 12.68 10.16 -1.37
C SER A 49 12.01 9.19 -0.39
N TYR A 50 11.96 9.53 0.90
CA TYR A 50 11.26 8.74 1.91
C TYR A 50 9.75 8.66 1.63
N LEU A 51 9.10 9.78 1.35
CA LEU A 51 7.67 9.80 1.05
C LEU A 51 7.32 9.03 -0.22
N LEU A 52 8.17 9.11 -1.25
CA LEU A 52 8.01 8.31 -2.47
C LEU A 52 8.14 6.81 -2.18
N SER A 53 9.07 6.41 -1.29
CA SER A 53 9.20 5.03 -0.84
C SER A 53 7.96 4.55 -0.10
N GLU A 54 7.47 5.31 0.90
CA GLU A 54 6.25 4.94 1.64
C GLU A 54 5.03 4.86 0.71
N SER A 55 4.90 5.81 -0.23
CA SER A 55 3.82 5.78 -1.22
C SER A 55 3.90 4.56 -2.13
N ARG A 56 5.12 4.14 -2.51
CA ARG A 56 5.34 2.96 -3.32
C ARG A 56 4.94 1.70 -2.56
N ASP A 57 5.43 1.55 -1.33
CA ASP A 57 5.15 0.39 -0.48
C ASP A 57 3.65 0.26 -0.20
N PHE A 58 2.96 1.36 0.08
CA PHE A 58 1.50 1.38 0.21
C PHE A 58 0.79 0.92 -1.07
N SER A 59 1.21 1.45 -2.22
CA SER A 59 0.56 1.16 -3.50
C SER A 59 0.77 -0.29 -3.94
N GLU A 60 1.99 -0.82 -3.76
CA GLU A 60 2.31 -2.21 -4.09
C GLU A 60 1.49 -3.18 -3.22
N GLU A 61 1.40 -2.93 -1.91
CA GLU A 61 0.61 -3.76 -0.99
C GLU A 61 -0.90 -3.68 -1.30
N LEU A 62 -1.43 -2.48 -1.55
CA LEU A 62 -2.84 -2.30 -1.91
C LEU A 62 -3.18 -3.05 -3.20
N LEU A 63 -2.35 -2.90 -4.24
CA LEU A 63 -2.52 -3.61 -5.50
C LEU A 63 -2.43 -5.13 -5.30
N TYR A 64 -1.45 -5.59 -4.53
CA TYR A 64 -1.30 -7.01 -4.21
C TYR A 64 -2.56 -7.58 -3.56
N ARG A 65 -3.13 -6.90 -2.55
CA ARG A 65 -4.35 -7.32 -1.87
C ARG A 65 -5.56 -7.37 -2.81
N ILE A 66 -5.75 -6.32 -3.61
CA ILE A 66 -6.85 -6.26 -4.58
C ILE A 66 -6.72 -7.38 -5.61
N LEU A 67 -5.54 -7.54 -6.22
CA LEU A 67 -5.31 -8.54 -7.26
C LEU A 67 -5.43 -9.96 -6.70
N SER A 68 -4.90 -10.22 -5.51
CA SER A 68 -5.06 -11.51 -4.82
C SER A 68 -6.53 -11.82 -4.58
N LYS A 69 -7.31 -10.84 -4.13
CA LYS A 69 -8.75 -11.03 -3.91
C LYS A 69 -9.49 -11.34 -5.22
N LEU A 70 -9.14 -10.66 -6.31
CA LEU A 70 -9.71 -10.94 -7.63
C LEU A 70 -9.34 -12.33 -8.15
N VAL A 71 -8.14 -12.84 -7.82
CA VAL A 71 -7.74 -14.23 -8.14
C VAL A 71 -8.57 -15.23 -7.33
N GLU A 72 -8.70 -15.01 -6.02
CA GLU A 72 -9.52 -15.85 -5.13
C GLU A 72 -10.99 -15.93 -5.57
N ASP A 73 -11.54 -14.80 -6.03
CA ASP A 73 -12.91 -14.71 -6.52
C ASP A 73 -13.07 -15.25 -7.96
N GLY A 74 -11.98 -15.71 -8.60
CA GLY A 74 -11.97 -16.25 -9.96
C GLY A 74 -12.13 -15.21 -11.06
N ALA A 75 -12.01 -13.91 -10.73
CA ALA A 75 -12.14 -12.79 -11.65
C ALA A 75 -10.83 -12.44 -12.37
N LEU A 76 -9.68 -12.92 -11.86
CA LEU A 76 -8.36 -12.77 -12.47
C LEU A 76 -7.64 -14.12 -12.52
N THR A 77 -7.12 -14.49 -13.69
CA THR A 77 -6.20 -15.62 -13.85
C THR A 77 -4.78 -15.12 -13.98
N LEU A 78 -3.89 -15.64 -13.15
CA LEU A 78 -2.45 -15.42 -13.29
C LEU A 78 -1.88 -16.43 -14.30
N PRO A 79 -0.83 -16.07 -15.06
CA PRO A 79 -0.16 -17.02 -15.93
C PRO A 79 0.47 -18.15 -15.12
N ASP A 80 0.26 -19.39 -15.56
CA ASP A 80 1.00 -20.54 -15.03
C ASP A 80 2.49 -20.37 -15.34
N HIS A 81 3.30 -20.11 -14.33
CA HIS A 81 4.75 -20.19 -14.46
C HIS A 81 5.13 -21.68 -14.51
N LYS A 82 5.22 -22.23 -15.74
CA LYS A 82 5.89 -23.51 -16.01
C LYS A 82 7.41 -23.35 -16.05
#